data_AF-B3Q420-F1
#
_entry.id   AF-B3Q420-F1
#
_cell.length_a   1.000
_cell.length_b   1.000
_cell.length_c   1.000
_cell.angle_alpha   90.00
_cell.angle_beta   90.00
_cell.angle_gamma   90.00
#
_symmetry.space_group_name_H-M   'P 1'
#
loop_
_entity.id
_entity.type
_entity.pdbx_description
1 polymer ?
#
loop_
_entity_poly.entity_id
_entity_poly.type
_entity_poly.pdbx_seq_one_letter_code
_entity_poly.pdbx_strand_id
1 'polypeptide(L)'
;MGGLLRSPVLVLKSPEMHMSYDPIIEAFSIKDRPKMHILDVRVAEAFGRDHAPRSVRVPIEDWEVAARSGETSFDNMDYWQKAITELGIGEEGVVLVYDDGQMTEAARAWFILQYYGVETFILNGGWRVIAGRPELLDAARPLEGGSFKAVPGAGRVGLVDRRILKGQIGSDVRIFDARTRGEFDGEDLRPCSSCGCKRGAPSPITMG
;
A
#
# COMPACT_ATOMS: atom_id res chain seq x y z
N MET A 1 -15.26 23.00 10.75
CA MET A 1 -13.93 22.38 10.95
C MET A 1 -14.15 20.88 11.05
N GLY A 2 -13.70 20.12 10.05
CA GLY A 2 -13.87 18.68 10.02
C GLY A 2 -12.90 18.11 9.01
N GLY A 3 -11.74 17.66 9.49
CA GLY A 3 -10.74 16.98 8.70
C GLY A 3 -11.34 15.69 8.17
N LEU A 4 -11.58 15.64 6.86
CA LEU A 4 -12.15 14.47 6.20
C LEU A 4 -11.05 13.70 5.51
N LEU A 5 -10.83 12.54 6.08
CA LEU A 5 -9.73 11.64 5.86
C LEU A 5 -9.99 10.77 4.63
N ARG A 6 -9.17 10.86 3.57
CA ARG A 6 -9.45 10.21 2.27
C ARG A 6 -8.39 9.17 1.93
N SER A 7 -8.86 8.04 1.39
CA SER A 7 -8.04 6.95 0.85
C SER A 7 -7.06 7.46 -0.22
N PRO A 8 -5.83 6.93 -0.30
CA PRO A 8 -4.87 7.34 -1.32
C PRO A 8 -5.39 6.95 -2.72
N VAL A 9 -5.34 7.91 -3.65
CA VAL A 9 -5.53 7.68 -5.09
C VAL A 9 -4.15 7.42 -5.69
N LEU A 10 -3.93 6.20 -6.16
CA LEU A 10 -2.74 5.84 -6.92
C LEU A 10 -2.80 6.54 -8.29
N VAL A 11 -1.90 7.49 -8.51
CA VAL A 11 -1.66 8.07 -9.84
C VAL A 11 -0.34 7.52 -10.35
N LEU A 12 -0.43 6.66 -11.36
CA LEU A 12 0.73 6.18 -12.11
C LEU A 12 1.12 7.25 -13.13
N LYS A 13 2.32 7.82 -12.99
CA LYS A 13 2.90 8.73 -13.99
C LYS A 13 3.15 7.94 -15.30
N SER A 14 2.76 8.52 -16.43
CA SER A 14 3.05 8.00 -17.78
C SER A 14 4.57 7.91 -18.07
N PRO A 15 5.01 7.03 -18.97
CA PRO A 15 6.28 6.34 -18.85
C PRO A 15 7.37 6.93 -19.76
N GLU A 16 8.47 7.34 -19.16
CA GLU A 16 9.77 7.30 -19.82
C GLU A 16 10.69 6.49 -18.90
N MET A 17 11.40 5.52 -19.49
CA MET A 17 12.29 4.51 -18.87
C MET A 17 11.63 3.14 -18.58
N HIS A 18 11.75 2.24 -19.56
CA HIS A 18 11.61 0.79 -19.38
C HIS A 18 12.61 0.28 -18.33
N MET A 19 12.15 0.08 -17.09
CA MET A 19 12.60 -1.02 -16.25
C MET A 19 11.37 -1.63 -15.61
N SER A 20 11.09 -2.89 -15.95
CA SER A 20 9.99 -3.70 -15.44
C SER A 20 10.17 -3.94 -13.94
N TYR A 21 9.89 -2.94 -13.11
CA TYR A 21 9.73 -3.14 -11.68
C TYR A 21 8.35 -3.75 -11.47
N ASP A 22 8.30 -5.08 -11.49
CA ASP A 22 7.13 -5.79 -11.00
C ASP A 22 7.25 -5.88 -9.48
N PRO A 23 6.40 -5.15 -8.72
CA PRO A 23 6.42 -5.24 -7.28
C PRO A 23 5.91 -6.60 -6.81
N ILE A 24 5.22 -7.37 -7.65
CA ILE A 24 4.66 -8.67 -7.29
C ILE A 24 5.71 -9.74 -7.58
N ILE A 25 6.00 -10.58 -6.59
CA ILE A 25 6.95 -11.69 -6.73
C ILE A 25 6.30 -13.01 -6.39
N GLU A 26 6.68 -14.05 -7.13
CA GLU A 26 6.27 -15.42 -6.88
C GLU A 26 7.09 -16.04 -5.74
N ALA A 27 6.47 -16.97 -5.00
CA ALA A 27 7.11 -17.61 -3.86
C ALA A 27 8.41 -18.36 -4.23
N PHE A 28 8.47 -18.97 -5.42
CA PHE A 28 9.65 -19.69 -5.88
C PHE A 28 10.84 -18.78 -6.21
N SER A 29 10.59 -17.49 -6.46
CA SER A 29 11.60 -16.50 -6.83
C SER A 29 12.21 -15.80 -5.62
N ILE A 30 11.68 -15.99 -4.40
CA ILE A 30 12.15 -15.33 -3.18
C ILE A 30 13.64 -15.66 -2.92
N LYS A 31 14.04 -16.91 -3.16
CA LYS A 31 15.42 -17.39 -2.98
C LYS A 31 16.46 -16.67 -3.86
N ASP A 32 16.02 -16.10 -4.97
CA ASP A 32 16.88 -15.44 -5.95
C ASP A 32 17.00 -13.92 -5.69
N ARG A 33 16.43 -13.44 -4.57
CA ARG A 33 16.39 -12.02 -4.18
C ARG A 33 17.40 -11.72 -3.07
N PRO A 34 17.81 -10.45 -2.90
CA PRO A 34 18.60 -10.02 -1.75
C PRO A 34 17.89 -10.38 -0.44
N LYS A 35 18.61 -10.36 0.69
CA LYS A 35 17.99 -10.55 2.00
C LYS A 35 16.89 -9.50 2.20
N MET A 36 15.70 -9.95 2.58
CA MET A 36 14.52 -9.10 2.75
C MET A 36 13.99 -9.19 4.18
N HIS A 37 13.46 -8.08 4.68
CA HIS A 37 12.55 -8.09 5.83
C HIS A 37 11.21 -8.65 5.40
N ILE A 38 10.68 -9.59 6.16
CA ILE A 38 9.37 -10.17 5.88
C ILE A 38 8.34 -9.47 6.76
N LEU A 39 7.32 -8.90 6.13
CA LEU A 39 6.23 -8.23 6.80
C LEU A 39 4.92 -8.98 6.57
N ASP A 40 4.24 -9.27 7.67
CA ASP A 40 2.91 -9.85 7.67
C ASP A 40 1.90 -8.74 7.98
N VAL A 41 0.99 -8.46 7.03
CA VAL A 41 -0.03 -7.42 7.18
C VAL A 41 -1.40 -7.97 7.59
N ARG A 42 -1.48 -9.26 7.96
CA ARG A 42 -2.72 -9.86 8.44
C ARG A 42 -3.08 -9.33 9.83
N VAL A 43 -4.35 -9.50 10.18
CA VAL A 43 -4.88 -9.16 11.51
C VAL A 43 -4.11 -9.87 12.63
N ALA A 44 -4.06 -9.26 13.82
CA ALA A 44 -3.26 -9.71 14.95
C ALA A 44 -3.54 -11.18 15.33
N GLU A 45 -4.80 -11.59 15.24
CA GLU A 45 -5.25 -12.95 15.54
C GLU A 45 -4.74 -13.97 14.50
N ALA A 46 -4.59 -13.57 13.24
CA ALA A 46 -4.01 -14.45 12.21
C ALA A 46 -2.51 -14.60 12.43
N PHE A 47 -1.80 -13.48 12.66
CA PHE A 47 -0.37 -13.49 12.97
C PHE A 47 -0.06 -14.31 14.23
N GLY A 48 -0.81 -14.11 15.31
CA GLY A 48 -0.59 -14.82 16.57
C GLY A 48 -0.85 -16.33 16.51
N ARG A 49 -1.64 -16.80 15.53
CA ARG A 49 -1.88 -18.25 15.32
C ARG A 49 -0.72 -18.92 14.60
N ASP A 50 -0.26 -18.33 13.50
CA ASP A 50 0.87 -18.83 12.71
C ASP A 50 1.35 -17.74 11.74
N HIS A 51 2.66 -17.66 11.51
CA HIS A 51 3.29 -16.66 10.65
C HIS A 51 4.65 -17.14 10.16
N ALA A 52 5.14 -16.48 9.12
CA ALA A 52 6.46 -16.79 8.55
C ALA A 52 7.56 -16.62 9.61
N PRO A 53 8.54 -17.53 9.67
CA PRO A 53 9.66 -17.37 10.58
C PRO A 53 10.33 -16.01 10.42
N ARG A 54 10.52 -15.30 11.54
CA ARG A 54 11.15 -13.96 11.61
C ARG A 54 10.36 -12.85 10.90
N SER A 55 9.10 -13.07 10.51
CA SER A 55 8.28 -11.97 10.01
C SER A 55 7.84 -11.02 11.12
N VAL A 56 7.76 -9.74 10.78
CA VAL A 56 7.25 -8.70 11.68
C VAL A 56 5.83 -8.34 11.26
N ARG A 57 4.92 -8.24 12.22
CA ARG A 57 3.55 -7.81 11.93
C ARG A 57 3.50 -6.31 11.68
N VAL A 58 2.82 -5.90 10.61
CA VAL A 58 2.45 -4.50 10.37
C VAL A 58 1.08 -4.23 10.99
N PRO A 59 0.93 -3.21 11.86
CA PRO A 59 -0.37 -2.80 12.38
C PRO A 59 -1.12 -1.98 11.32
N ILE A 60 -1.56 -2.65 10.25
CA ILE A 60 -2.14 -2.02 9.06
C ILE A 60 -3.41 -1.23 9.38
N GLU A 61 -4.16 -1.66 10.40
CA GLU A 61 -5.31 -0.98 10.96
C GLU A 61 -4.98 0.43 11.45
N ASP A 62 -3.86 0.59 12.16
CA ASP A 62 -3.40 1.87 12.68
C ASP A 62 -2.92 2.75 11.53
N TRP A 63 -2.22 2.16 10.56
CA TRP A 63 -1.75 2.85 9.36
C TRP A 63 -2.91 3.35 8.49
N GLU A 64 -4.00 2.59 8.37
CA GLU A 64 -5.19 3.04 7.67
C GLU A 64 -5.80 4.26 8.36
N VAL A 65 -6.00 4.19 9.68
CA VAL A 65 -6.53 5.32 10.46
C VAL A 65 -5.61 6.53 10.37
N ALA A 66 -4.29 6.32 10.44
CA ALA A 66 -3.30 7.38 10.40
C ALA A 66 -3.25 8.07 9.03
N ALA A 67 -3.14 7.29 7.94
CA ALA A 67 -3.14 7.78 6.56
C ALA A 67 -4.41 8.55 6.22
N ARG A 68 -5.51 8.14 6.85
CA ARG A 68 -6.76 8.86 6.83
C ARG A 68 -6.60 10.17 7.59
N SER A 69 -6.18 10.17 8.86
CA SER A 69 -6.20 11.28 9.82
C SER A 69 -5.43 12.53 9.38
N GLY A 70 -6.00 13.73 9.57
CA GLY A 70 -5.36 14.98 9.16
C GLY A 70 -4.13 15.29 10.02
N GLU A 71 -4.15 14.90 11.29
CA GLU A 71 -3.06 15.10 12.23
C GLU A 71 -1.92 14.09 12.04
N THR A 72 -2.20 12.93 11.42
CA THR A 72 -1.22 11.84 11.19
C THR A 72 -1.18 11.39 9.74
N SER A 73 -1.55 12.29 8.82
CA SER A 73 -1.56 12.02 7.39
C SER A 73 -0.15 11.75 6.89
N PHE A 74 0.02 11.51 5.59
CA PHE A 74 1.33 11.25 4.98
C PHE A 74 2.38 12.36 5.19
N ASP A 75 1.95 13.55 5.61
CA ASP A 75 2.85 14.67 5.93
C ASP A 75 3.36 14.65 7.39
N ASN A 76 2.80 13.82 8.28
CA ASN A 76 3.28 13.66 9.65
C ASN A 76 4.54 12.77 9.68
N MET A 77 5.69 13.39 9.43
CA MET A 77 6.96 12.69 9.36
C MET A 77 7.32 11.97 10.67
N ASP A 78 7.03 12.54 11.84
CA ASP A 78 7.39 11.94 13.12
C ASP A 78 6.65 10.62 13.36
N TYR A 79 5.36 10.58 13.02
CA TYR A 79 4.57 9.36 13.10
C TYR A 79 5.12 8.29 12.15
N TRP A 80 5.29 8.61 10.86
CA TRP A 80 5.70 7.62 9.86
C TRP A 80 7.15 7.17 10.03
N GLN A 81 8.04 8.07 10.46
CA GLN A 81 9.39 7.72 10.89
C GLN A 81 9.35 6.67 11.98
N LYS A 82 8.59 6.93 13.05
CA LYS A 82 8.46 6.00 14.18
C LYS A 82 7.84 4.67 13.75
N ALA A 83 6.69 4.72 13.08
CA ALA A 83 5.91 3.54 12.70
C ALA A 83 6.70 2.59 11.79
N ILE A 84 7.49 3.12 10.84
CA ILE A 84 8.31 2.29 9.94
C ILE A 84 9.57 1.79 10.65
N THR A 85 10.20 2.61 11.49
CA THR A 85 11.40 2.21 12.25
C THR A 85 11.08 1.08 13.24
N GLU A 86 9.89 1.08 13.84
CA GLU A 86 9.41 0.03 14.76
C GLU A 86 9.25 -1.34 14.06
N LEU A 87 9.17 -1.39 12.73
CA LEU A 87 9.21 -2.64 11.96
C LEU A 87 10.64 -3.22 11.85
N GLY A 88 11.65 -2.50 12.34
CA GLY A 88 13.05 -2.89 12.26
C GLY A 88 13.68 -2.72 10.87
N ILE A 89 13.08 -1.90 10.01
CA ILE A 89 13.56 -1.62 8.65
C ILE A 89 14.68 -0.57 8.72
N GLY A 90 15.83 -0.87 8.12
CA GLY A 90 16.96 0.07 7.94
C GLY A 90 17.00 0.72 6.55
N GLU A 91 18.00 1.58 6.32
CA GLU A 91 18.17 2.39 5.10
C GLU A 91 18.31 1.56 3.80
N GLU A 92 18.97 0.40 3.89
CA GLU A 92 19.18 -0.52 2.75
C GLU A 92 18.21 -1.72 2.77
N GLY A 93 17.14 -1.62 3.57
CA GLY A 93 16.19 -2.70 3.77
C GLY A 93 15.29 -2.93 2.57
N VAL A 94 15.44 -4.07 1.89
CA VAL A 94 14.42 -4.58 0.97
C VAL A 94 13.35 -5.30 1.78
N VAL A 95 12.08 -5.07 1.45
CA VAL A 95 10.93 -5.61 2.18
C VAL A 95 10.11 -6.54 1.28
N LEU A 96 9.64 -7.65 1.84
CA LEU A 96 8.61 -8.51 1.28
C LEU A 96 7.36 -8.43 2.16
N VAL A 97 6.25 -7.91 1.65
CA VAL A 97 4.95 -7.89 2.32
C VAL A 97 4.06 -9.03 1.84
N TYR A 98 3.31 -9.63 2.75
CA TYR A 98 2.28 -10.61 2.41
C TYR A 98 1.04 -10.46 3.29
N ASP A 99 -0.14 -10.71 2.71
CA ASP A 99 -1.42 -10.80 3.43
C ASP A 99 -1.98 -12.24 3.38
N ASP A 100 -3.29 -12.42 3.48
CA ASP A 100 -3.96 -13.72 3.38
C ASP A 100 -4.13 -14.23 1.93
N GLY A 101 -3.64 -13.48 0.94
CA GLY A 101 -3.74 -13.75 -0.49
C GLY A 101 -4.79 -12.90 -1.21
N GLN A 102 -5.50 -12.00 -0.53
CA GLN A 102 -6.37 -11.01 -1.19
C GLN A 102 -5.57 -9.83 -1.79
N MET A 103 -4.29 -9.71 -1.46
CA MET A 103 -3.34 -8.69 -1.91
C MET A 103 -3.73 -7.23 -1.61
N THR A 104 -4.85 -6.99 -0.92
CA THR A 104 -5.39 -5.64 -0.68
C THR A 104 -4.59 -4.92 0.40
N GLU A 105 -4.42 -5.56 1.56
CA GLU A 105 -3.66 -4.96 2.66
C GLU A 105 -2.16 -5.03 2.39
N ALA A 106 -1.71 -6.04 1.65
CA ALA A 106 -0.33 -6.10 1.19
C ALA A 106 -0.02 -4.93 0.24
N ALA A 107 -0.91 -4.63 -0.71
CA ALA A 107 -0.76 -3.47 -1.59
C ALA A 107 -0.80 -2.13 -0.83
N ARG A 108 -1.61 -2.02 0.24
CA ARG A 108 -1.65 -0.81 1.08
C ARG A 108 -0.32 -0.59 1.79
N ALA A 109 0.19 -1.61 2.47
CA ALA A 109 1.49 -1.53 3.15
C ALA A 109 2.63 -1.24 2.16
N TRP A 110 2.61 -1.92 1.00
CA TRP A 110 3.53 -1.66 -0.11
C TRP A 110 3.50 -0.18 -0.53
N PHE A 111 2.32 0.40 -0.75
CA PHE A 111 2.19 1.79 -1.18
C PHE A 111 2.81 2.75 -0.16
N ILE A 112 2.50 2.56 1.13
CA ILE A 112 3.02 3.41 2.21
C ILE A 112 4.54 3.33 2.28
N LEU A 113 5.09 2.11 2.31
CA LEU A 113 6.53 1.88 2.38
C LEU A 113 7.26 2.46 1.16
N GLN A 114 6.75 2.20 -0.04
CA GLN A 114 7.29 2.77 -1.27
C GLN A 114 7.18 4.29 -1.30
N TYR A 115 6.11 4.87 -0.76
CA TYR A 115 5.97 6.33 -0.70
C TYR A 115 7.11 6.97 0.12
N TYR A 116 7.54 6.32 1.19
CA TYR A 116 8.69 6.76 2.00
C TYR A 116 10.06 6.27 1.51
N GLY A 117 10.13 5.64 0.34
CA GLY A 117 11.38 5.22 -0.29
C GLY A 117 11.90 3.85 0.12
N VAL A 118 11.11 3.03 0.81
CA VAL A 118 11.49 1.64 1.15
C VAL A 118 11.19 0.72 -0.03
N GLU A 119 12.23 0.06 -0.56
CA GLU A 119 12.06 -0.92 -1.64
C GLU A 119 11.23 -2.11 -1.15
N THR A 120 10.02 -2.25 -1.67
CA THR A 120 9.03 -3.21 -1.17
C THR A 120 8.45 -4.04 -2.31
N PHE A 121 8.40 -5.35 -2.11
CA PHE A 121 7.74 -6.33 -2.97
C PHE A 121 6.54 -6.97 -2.27
N ILE A 122 5.54 -7.38 -3.04
CA ILE A 122 4.34 -8.08 -2.59
C ILE A 122 4.46 -9.56 -2.98
N LEU A 123 4.21 -10.45 -2.03
CA LEU A 123 4.14 -11.89 -2.31
C LEU A 123 2.83 -12.24 -3.02
N ASN A 124 2.92 -12.78 -4.25
CA ASN A 124 1.74 -13.29 -4.96
C ASN A 124 1.12 -14.46 -4.19
N GLY A 125 -0.18 -14.40 -3.92
CA GLY A 125 -0.93 -15.43 -3.18
C GLY A 125 -0.74 -15.41 -1.65
N GLY A 126 0.05 -14.48 -1.11
CA GLY A 126 0.15 -14.19 0.32
C GLY A 126 0.56 -15.40 1.19
N TRP A 127 0.04 -15.45 2.41
CA TRP A 127 0.36 -16.49 3.40
C TRP A 127 0.11 -17.91 2.88
N ARG A 128 -0.92 -18.10 2.06
CA ARG A 128 -1.34 -19.42 1.57
C ARG A 128 -0.25 -20.11 0.75
N VAL A 129 0.65 -19.35 0.12
CA VAL A 129 1.71 -19.90 -0.72
C VAL A 129 3.03 -20.16 0.03
N ILE A 130 3.13 -19.77 1.31
CA ILE A 130 4.33 -19.97 2.14
C ILE A 130 4.03 -20.75 3.42
N ALA A 131 2.76 -20.87 3.82
CA ALA A 131 2.33 -21.68 4.94
C ALA A 131 2.84 -23.12 4.82
N GLY A 132 3.48 -23.63 5.87
CA GLY A 132 4.08 -24.96 5.89
C GLY A 132 5.31 -25.14 5.00
N ARG A 133 5.84 -24.06 4.43
CA ARG A 133 7.02 -24.05 3.53
C ARG A 133 8.07 -23.02 3.97
N PRO A 134 8.61 -23.13 5.20
CA PRO A 134 9.58 -22.16 5.73
C PRO A 134 10.85 -22.06 4.87
N GLU A 135 11.22 -23.12 4.15
CA GLU A 135 12.38 -23.18 3.26
C GLU A 135 12.33 -22.14 2.13
N LEU A 136 11.13 -21.70 1.73
CA LEU A 136 10.96 -20.64 0.73
C LEU A 136 11.46 -19.28 1.23
N LEU A 137 11.60 -19.12 2.55
CA LEU A 137 11.95 -17.87 3.23
C LEU A 137 13.33 -17.93 3.90
N ASP A 138 14.12 -18.98 3.67
CA ASP A 138 15.44 -19.16 4.30
C ASP A 138 16.42 -18.01 3.93
N ALA A 139 16.30 -17.49 2.71
CA ALA A 139 17.07 -16.36 2.21
C ALA A 139 16.71 -15.02 2.90
N ALA A 140 15.50 -14.91 3.45
CA ALA A 140 15.02 -13.70 4.11
C ALA A 140 15.54 -13.64 5.55
N ARG A 141 16.66 -12.95 5.75
CA ARG A 141 17.19 -12.62 7.09
C ARG A 141 16.78 -11.19 7.45
N PRO A 142 16.43 -10.91 8.72
CA PRO A 142 16.36 -9.54 9.21
C PRO A 142 17.70 -8.87 8.94
N LEU A 143 17.71 -7.71 8.29
CA LEU A 143 18.90 -6.87 8.29
C LEU A 143 18.98 -6.23 9.67
N GLU A 144 20.18 -6.22 10.25
CA GLU A 144 20.41 -5.54 11.52
C GLU A 144 20.14 -4.04 11.33
N GLY A 145 19.49 -3.43 12.31
CA GLY A 145 18.94 -2.09 12.24
C GLY A 145 19.90 -1.05 11.65
N GLY A 146 19.39 -0.26 10.72
CA GLY A 146 20.05 0.93 10.17
C GLY A 146 19.24 2.19 10.49
N SER A 147 19.81 3.36 10.25
CA SER A 147 19.08 4.62 10.36
C SER A 147 18.09 4.74 9.19
N PHE A 148 16.81 4.43 9.42
CA PHE A 148 15.77 4.79 8.45
C PHE A 148 15.47 6.30 8.54
N LYS A 149 15.22 6.95 7.40
CA LYS A 149 14.68 8.31 7.36
C LYS A 149 13.44 8.34 6.47
N ALA A 150 12.27 8.60 7.05
CA ALA A 150 11.03 8.76 6.31
C ALA A 150 11.09 10.06 5.50
N VAL A 151 11.17 9.94 4.18
CA VAL A 151 11.11 11.07 3.25
C VAL A 151 9.86 10.92 2.39
N PRO A 152 8.81 11.72 2.61
CA PRO A 152 7.58 11.66 1.80
C PRO A 152 7.87 11.78 0.29
N GLY A 153 7.34 10.86 -0.50
CA GLY A 153 7.48 10.85 -1.95
C GLY A 153 8.88 10.51 -2.47
N ALA A 154 9.76 9.96 -1.63
CA ALA A 154 11.12 9.59 -2.06
C ALA A 154 11.17 8.35 -2.97
N GLY A 155 10.16 7.48 -2.91
CA GLY A 155 10.12 6.31 -3.78
C GLY A 155 9.33 6.51 -5.07
N ARG A 156 8.87 5.40 -5.64
CA ARG A 156 8.34 5.35 -7.02
C ARG A 156 6.86 5.67 -7.14
N VAL A 157 6.17 5.82 -6.02
CA VAL A 157 4.73 6.12 -5.94
C VAL A 157 4.52 7.53 -5.43
N GLY A 158 3.38 8.12 -5.75
CA GLY A 158 3.01 9.47 -5.33
C GLY A 158 1.57 9.58 -4.88
N LEU A 159 1.30 10.63 -4.10
CA LEU A 159 -0.05 11.05 -3.73
C LEU A 159 -0.47 12.23 -4.60
N VAL A 160 -1.74 12.25 -4.97
CA VAL A 160 -2.32 13.35 -5.74
C VAL A 160 -3.50 13.92 -4.97
N ASP A 161 -3.40 15.21 -4.63
CA ASP A 161 -4.48 15.91 -3.94
C ASP A 161 -5.65 16.22 -4.89
N ARG A 162 -6.79 16.53 -4.29
CA ARG A 162 -8.05 16.82 -5.01
C ARG A 162 -7.91 17.96 -6.02
N ARG A 163 -7.16 19.02 -5.70
CA ARG A 163 -7.01 20.19 -6.56
C ARG A 163 -6.19 19.83 -7.79
N ILE A 164 -5.08 19.10 -7.61
CA ILE A 164 -4.26 18.60 -8.72
C ILE A 164 -5.10 17.65 -9.59
N LEU A 165 -5.75 16.66 -8.97
CA LEU A 165 -6.59 15.69 -9.69
C LEU A 165 -7.68 16.39 -10.51
N LYS A 166 -8.38 17.37 -9.93
CA LYS A 166 -9.40 18.16 -10.63
C LYS A 166 -8.84 18.89 -11.85
N GLY A 167 -7.62 19.40 -11.77
CA GLY A 167 -6.96 20.08 -12.89
C GLY A 167 -6.50 19.13 -14.00
N GLN A 168 -6.35 17.83 -13.70
CA GLN A 168 -5.92 16.81 -14.66
C GLN A 168 -7.10 16.11 -15.35
N ILE A 169 -8.34 16.36 -14.92
CA ILE A 169 -9.52 15.79 -15.59
C ILE A 169 -9.57 16.30 -17.04
N GLY A 170 -9.61 15.38 -18.00
CA GLY A 170 -9.60 15.69 -19.44
C GLY A 170 -8.20 15.91 -20.04
N SER A 171 -7.13 15.66 -19.27
CA SER A 171 -5.76 15.57 -19.79
C SER A 171 -5.41 14.13 -20.17
N ASP A 172 -4.18 13.90 -20.65
CA ASP A 172 -3.67 12.57 -21.01
C ASP A 172 -3.42 11.63 -19.81
N VAL A 173 -3.80 12.05 -18.60
CA VAL A 173 -3.72 11.23 -17.38
C VAL A 173 -4.87 10.24 -17.33
N ARG A 174 -4.53 8.96 -17.14
CA ARG A 174 -5.52 7.89 -16.89
C ARG A 174 -5.78 7.76 -15.40
N ILE A 175 -7.05 7.77 -15.01
CA ILE A 175 -7.51 7.62 -13.63
C ILE A 175 -8.24 6.28 -13.52
N PHE A 176 -7.77 5.43 -12.61
CA PHE A 176 -8.39 4.14 -12.32
C PHE A 176 -9.12 4.20 -10.99
N ASP A 177 -10.38 3.74 -10.97
CA ASP A 177 -11.16 3.57 -9.75
C ASP A 177 -11.20 2.08 -9.40
N ALA A 178 -10.63 1.74 -8.24
CA ALA A 178 -10.56 0.36 -7.75
C ALA A 178 -11.79 -0.06 -6.92
N ARG A 179 -12.78 0.83 -6.77
CA ARG A 179 -14.01 0.53 -6.04
C ARG A 179 -14.90 -0.43 -6.84
N THR A 180 -15.89 -0.99 -6.16
CA THR A 180 -16.89 -1.85 -6.82
C THR A 180 -17.66 -1.08 -7.90
N ARG A 181 -18.22 -1.81 -8.87
CA ARG A 181 -19.05 -1.21 -9.94
C ARG A 181 -20.19 -0.36 -9.36
N GLY A 182 -20.90 -0.86 -8.36
CA GLY A 182 -22.00 -0.13 -7.72
C GLY A 182 -21.55 1.17 -7.04
N GLU A 183 -20.37 1.20 -6.43
CA GLU A 183 -19.80 2.43 -5.85
C GLU A 183 -19.29 3.43 -6.89
N PHE A 184 -18.81 2.91 -8.03
CA PHE A 184 -18.39 3.72 -9.16
C PHE A 184 -19.59 4.38 -9.85
N ASP A 185 -20.63 3.60 -10.12
CA ASP A 185 -21.86 4.05 -10.76
C ASP A 185 -22.76 4.88 -9.83
N GLY A 186 -22.48 4.87 -8.52
CA GLY A 186 -23.23 5.61 -7.50
C GLY A 186 -24.51 4.91 -7.02
N GLU A 187 -24.64 3.61 -7.29
CA GLU A 187 -25.74 2.75 -6.86
C GLU A 187 -25.59 2.29 -5.40
N ASP A 188 -24.34 2.06 -4.95
CA ASP A 188 -24.02 1.76 -3.55
C ASP A 188 -23.49 3.02 -2.84
N LEU A 189 -24.38 3.66 -2.08
CA LEU A 189 -24.08 4.80 -1.24
C LEU A 189 -23.84 4.33 0.21
N ARG A 190 -22.80 3.52 0.45
CA ARG A 190 -22.20 3.43 1.80
C ARG A 190 -21.98 4.86 2.31
N PRO A 191 -22.22 5.18 3.61
CA PRO A 191 -22.38 6.56 4.07
C PRO A 191 -21.15 7.40 3.76
N CYS A 192 -21.18 8.04 2.60
CA CYS A 192 -20.22 8.98 2.11
C CYS A 192 -20.97 10.30 2.11
N SER A 193 -20.74 11.12 3.13
CA SER A 193 -21.38 12.44 3.28
C SER A 193 -21.03 13.43 2.15
N SER A 194 -20.36 12.97 1.09
CA SER A 194 -19.95 13.75 -0.07
C SER A 194 -20.27 13.13 -1.43
N CYS A 195 -20.94 11.96 -1.51
CA CYS A 195 -21.66 11.61 -2.73
C CYS A 195 -22.93 12.46 -2.80
N GLY A 196 -22.76 13.69 -3.29
CA GLY A 196 -23.84 14.59 -3.62
C GLY A 196 -24.62 14.07 -4.82
N CYS A 197 -25.39 12.99 -4.65
CA CYS A 197 -26.52 12.72 -5.52
C CYS A 197 -27.67 13.59 -5.01
N LYS A 198 -27.81 14.79 -5.58
CA LYS A 198 -29.14 15.39 -5.64
C LYS A 198 -30.03 14.38 -6.35
N ARG A 199 -31.15 14.02 -5.71
CA ARG A 199 -32.22 13.22 -6.30
C ARG A 199 -32.51 13.69 -7.73
N GLY A 200 -32.36 12.78 -8.70
CA GLY A 200 -32.90 12.91 -10.07
C GLY A 200 -32.01 13.62 -11.09
N ALA A 201 -30.98 12.94 -11.61
CA ALA A 201 -30.44 13.22 -12.94
C ALA A 201 -29.90 11.92 -13.57
N PRO A 202 -30.17 11.64 -14.86
CA PRO A 202 -29.73 10.41 -15.51
C PRO A 202 -28.26 10.49 -15.93
N SER A 203 -27.52 9.38 -15.77
CA SER A 203 -26.25 9.08 -16.45
C SER A 203 -26.43 9.16 -17.98
N PRO A 204 -25.41 9.55 -18.78
CA PRO A 204 -24.16 8.80 -18.89
C PRO A 204 -22.88 9.64 -19.08
N ILE A 205 -21.76 9.16 -18.55
CA ILE A 205 -20.45 9.42 -19.14
C ILE A 205 -19.95 8.09 -19.69
N THR A 206 -20.08 7.92 -21.01
CA THR A 206 -19.40 6.87 -21.76
C THR A 206 -17.93 7.29 -21.90
N MET A 207 -17.00 6.48 -21.41
CA MET A 207 -15.59 6.57 -21.78
C MET A 207 -15.36 5.62 -22.96
N GLY A 208 -14.85 6.16 -24.07
CA GLY A 208 -14.28 5.38 -25.19
C GLY A 208 -12.81 5.09 -24.98
#